data_AF-A0A2E9C5B3-F1
#
_entry.id   AF-A0A2E9C5B3-F1
#
_cell.length_a   1.000
_cell.length_b   1.000
_cell.length_c   1.000
_cell.angle_alpha   90.00
_cell.angle_beta   90.00
_cell.angle_gamma   90.00
#
_symmetry.space_group_name_H-M   'P 1'
#
loop_
_entity.id
_entity.type
_entity.pdbx_description
1 polymer ?
#
loop_
_entity_poly.entity_id
_entity_poly.type
_entity_poly.pdbx_seq_one_letter_code
_entity_poly.pdbx_strand_id
1 'polypeptide(L)'
;MLRAARGMLITTEARPNAANHALDMGETTARLANARALHRGLAEAALAAKAQDAGDDQSRVAQMLAAQNDAIRGGPGDPAAGRCPELQAAQLLLASAAGIAATTPGILHLQAGGPLALTSEGPASFSALRRLLVAAREGVRLFALRHGMRWIAASGAVRVEARAGAIGLEARGAVRITSSTADIRIAAPKCIVVNGGGSFSEWSNEGIVHGTPGRWVEHAASHVKTGPVGPPF
;
A
#
# COMPACT_ATOMS: atom_id res chain seq x y z
N MET A 1 6.58 -30.82 23.39
CA MET A 1 7.25 -29.54 23.08
C MET A 1 8.16 -29.77 21.88
N LEU A 2 8.03 -28.97 20.81
CA LEU A 2 8.93 -29.00 19.65
C LEU A 2 9.88 -27.80 19.74
N ARG A 3 11.19 -28.05 19.74
CA ARG A 3 12.24 -27.02 19.74
C ARG A 3 13.37 -27.47 18.83
N ALA A 4 13.77 -26.61 17.89
CA ALA A 4 14.83 -26.92 16.95
C ALA A 4 15.81 -25.74 16.85
N ALA A 5 16.99 -25.89 17.47
CA ALA A 5 18.00 -24.84 17.55
C ALA A 5 18.63 -24.49 16.18
N ARG A 6 18.44 -25.34 15.17
CA ARG A 6 18.95 -25.17 13.80
C ARG A 6 17.84 -24.87 12.78
N GLY A 7 16.63 -24.55 13.24
CA GLY A 7 15.47 -24.33 12.39
C GLY A 7 14.58 -25.57 12.24
N MET A 8 13.39 -25.37 11.68
CA MET A 8 12.33 -26.36 11.60
C MET A 8 11.53 -26.19 10.30
N LEU A 9 11.35 -27.27 9.56
CA LEU A 9 10.43 -27.36 8.43
C LEU A 9 9.24 -28.22 8.83
N ILE A 10 8.03 -27.66 8.73
CA ILE A 10 6.77 -28.40 8.84
C ILE A 10 6.13 -28.36 7.46
N THR A 11 6.05 -29.50 6.78
CA THR A 11 5.62 -29.58 5.39
C THR A 11 4.65 -30.72 5.11
N THR A 12 3.76 -30.53 4.15
CA THR A 12 2.92 -31.59 3.56
C THR A 12 3.43 -32.05 2.19
N GLU A 13 4.58 -31.55 1.74
CA GLU A 13 5.25 -32.01 0.51
C GLU A 13 5.74 -33.45 0.72
N ALA A 14 5.40 -34.35 -0.21
CA ALA A 14 5.74 -35.75 -0.09
C ALA A 14 7.21 -36.00 -0.44
N ARG A 15 7.82 -36.94 0.30
CA ARG A 15 9.11 -37.57 -0.04
C ARG A 15 8.88 -39.09 -0.15
N PRO A 16 8.35 -39.59 -1.29
CA PRO A 16 8.08 -41.01 -1.45
C PRO A 16 9.37 -41.81 -1.25
N ASN A 17 9.28 -42.92 -0.52
CA ASN A 17 10.42 -43.77 -0.15
C ASN A 17 11.56 -43.02 0.56
N ALA A 18 11.26 -41.92 1.27
CA ALA A 18 12.27 -41.04 1.88
C ALA A 18 13.35 -40.59 0.87
N ALA A 19 12.93 -40.32 -0.38
CA ALA A 19 13.81 -39.74 -1.37
C ALA A 19 14.38 -38.40 -0.85
N ASN A 20 15.69 -38.20 -1.04
CA ASN A 20 16.47 -37.06 -0.56
C ASN A 20 16.57 -36.94 0.97
N HIS A 21 17.26 -35.91 1.45
CA HIS A 21 17.43 -35.65 2.88
C HIS A 21 16.20 -34.97 3.48
N ALA A 22 16.06 -35.05 4.81
CA ALA A 22 14.87 -34.60 5.54
C ALA A 22 14.54 -33.09 5.40
N LEU A 23 15.52 -32.26 5.02
CA LEU A 23 15.34 -30.82 4.80
C LEU A 23 15.29 -30.44 3.32
N ASP A 24 15.24 -31.42 2.41
CA ASP A 24 15.03 -31.13 0.99
C ASP A 24 13.71 -30.37 0.82
N MET A 25 13.79 -29.14 0.31
CA MET A 25 12.67 -28.20 0.26
C MET A 25 12.68 -27.36 -1.03
N GLY A 26 13.09 -27.96 -2.14
CA GLY A 26 13.16 -27.31 -3.46
C GLY A 26 11.87 -26.56 -3.84
N GLU A 27 10.71 -27.14 -3.59
CA GLU A 27 9.40 -26.54 -3.87
C GLU A 27 9.17 -25.28 -3.02
N THR A 28 9.58 -25.32 -1.75
CA THR A 28 9.42 -24.21 -0.81
C THR A 28 10.37 -23.06 -1.15
N THR A 29 11.64 -23.35 -1.44
CA THR A 29 12.62 -22.33 -1.84
C THR A 29 12.26 -21.70 -3.19
N ALA A 30 11.74 -22.46 -4.14
CA ALA A 30 11.22 -21.94 -5.40
C ALA A 30 10.04 -20.98 -5.20
N ARG A 31 9.04 -21.36 -4.39
CA ARG A 31 7.90 -20.47 -4.05
C ARG A 31 8.36 -19.19 -3.34
N LEU A 32 9.29 -19.29 -2.39
CA LEU A 32 9.84 -18.11 -1.72
C LEU A 32 10.64 -17.21 -2.68
N ALA A 33 11.38 -17.79 -3.63
CA ALA A 33 12.10 -17.02 -4.66
C ALA A 33 11.14 -16.25 -5.58
N ASN A 34 10.04 -16.88 -6.00
CA ASN A 34 8.99 -16.23 -6.80
C ASN A 34 8.31 -15.10 -6.01
N ALA A 35 7.92 -15.36 -4.76
CA ALA A 35 7.33 -14.34 -3.88
C ALA A 35 8.26 -13.14 -3.69
N ARG A 36 9.57 -13.38 -3.48
CA ARG A 36 10.57 -12.32 -3.40
C ARG A 36 10.66 -11.52 -4.71
N ALA A 37 10.71 -12.20 -5.85
CA ALA A 37 10.79 -11.53 -7.15
C ALA A 37 9.57 -10.64 -7.41
N LEU A 38 8.36 -11.12 -7.09
CA LEU A 38 7.13 -10.35 -7.17
C LEU A 38 7.16 -9.13 -6.25
N HIS A 39 7.55 -9.30 -4.99
CA HIS A 39 7.65 -8.21 -4.02
C HIS A 39 8.64 -7.14 -4.49
N ARG A 40 9.82 -7.54 -4.98
CA ARG A 40 10.83 -6.62 -5.53
C ARG A 40 10.32 -5.86 -6.75
N GLY A 41 9.71 -6.54 -7.71
CA GLY A 41 9.20 -5.89 -8.92
C GLY A 41 8.12 -4.86 -8.64
N LEU A 42 7.23 -5.12 -7.66
CA LEU A 42 6.23 -4.16 -7.21
C LEU A 42 6.86 -2.98 -6.45
N ALA A 43 7.88 -3.23 -5.62
CA ALA A 43 8.64 -2.18 -4.92
C ALA A 43 9.34 -1.24 -5.91
N GLU A 44 10.00 -1.79 -6.94
CA GLU A 44 10.66 -1.02 -8.01
C GLU A 44 9.64 -0.17 -8.78
N ALA A 45 8.48 -0.73 -9.10
CA ALA A 45 7.41 0.00 -9.78
C ALA A 45 6.83 1.13 -8.90
N ALA A 46 6.65 0.89 -7.60
CA ALA A 46 6.18 1.89 -6.65
C ALA A 46 7.20 3.03 -6.48
N LEU A 47 8.49 2.70 -6.43
CA LEU A 47 9.58 3.66 -6.39
C LEU A 47 9.62 4.52 -7.66
N ALA A 48 9.53 3.91 -8.84
CA ALA A 48 9.48 4.62 -10.11
C ALA A 48 8.27 5.58 -10.21
N ALA A 49 7.16 5.22 -9.55
CA ALA A 49 5.96 6.04 -9.43
C ALA A 49 6.03 7.09 -8.31
N LYS A 50 7.16 7.19 -7.57
CA LYS A 50 7.33 8.04 -6.38
C LYS A 50 6.29 7.80 -5.28
N ALA A 51 5.71 6.60 -5.24
CA ALA A 51 4.76 6.21 -4.20
C ALA A 51 5.47 5.73 -2.92
N GLN A 52 6.78 5.48 -3.00
CA GLN A 52 7.64 5.01 -1.92
C GLN A 52 9.00 5.69 -2.00
N ASP A 53 9.65 5.79 -0.85
CA ASP A 53 10.96 6.41 -0.68
C ASP A 53 12.08 5.38 -0.90
N ALA A 54 13.15 5.82 -1.57
CA ALA A 54 14.27 4.94 -1.89
C ALA A 54 15.00 4.51 -0.60
N GLY A 55 15.20 3.20 -0.43
CA GLY A 55 16.06 2.66 0.63
C GLY A 55 15.40 2.43 2.00
N ASP A 56 14.22 3.00 2.26
CA ASP A 56 13.53 2.85 3.55
C ASP A 56 12.24 2.02 3.48
N ASP A 57 11.53 2.03 2.34
CA ASP A 57 10.25 1.33 2.17
C ASP A 57 10.41 -0.13 1.67
N GLN A 58 9.61 -0.57 0.68
CA GLN A 58 9.57 -1.98 0.27
C GLN A 58 10.88 -2.46 -0.37
N SER A 59 11.72 -1.57 -0.87
CA SER A 59 13.07 -1.93 -1.36
C SER A 59 13.93 -2.56 -0.27
N ARG A 60 13.85 -2.06 0.97
CA ARG A 60 14.56 -2.63 2.11
C ARG A 60 13.95 -3.96 2.55
N VAL A 61 12.62 -4.05 2.54
CA VAL A 61 11.90 -5.30 2.83
C VAL A 61 12.29 -6.38 1.82
N ALA A 62 12.35 -6.06 0.53
CA ALA A 62 12.79 -6.98 -0.52
C ALA A 62 14.21 -7.51 -0.30
N GLN A 63 15.14 -6.65 0.16
CA GLN A 63 16.50 -7.07 0.52
C GLN A 63 16.52 -7.99 1.74
N MET A 64 15.74 -7.70 2.77
CA MET A 64 15.63 -8.57 3.96
C MET A 64 15.01 -9.92 3.62
N LEU A 65 13.99 -9.96 2.75
CA LEU A 65 13.43 -11.21 2.22
C LEU A 65 14.44 -11.98 1.38
N ALA A 66 15.32 -11.29 0.64
CA ALA A 66 16.41 -11.92 -0.09
C ALA A 66 17.38 -12.64 0.84
N ALA A 67 17.88 -11.94 1.86
CA ALA A 67 18.78 -12.51 2.86
C ALA A 67 18.12 -13.68 3.62
N GLN A 68 16.83 -13.56 3.93
CA GLN A 68 16.07 -14.64 4.58
C GLN A 68 15.99 -15.88 3.68
N ASN A 69 15.62 -15.71 2.40
CA ASN A 69 15.54 -16.82 1.44
C ASN A 69 16.89 -17.49 1.22
N ASP A 70 17.97 -16.71 1.15
CA ASP A 70 19.32 -17.25 0.99
C ASP A 70 19.75 -18.03 2.23
N ALA A 71 19.40 -17.58 3.43
CA ALA A 71 19.64 -18.33 4.67
C ALA A 71 18.77 -19.60 4.79
N ILE A 72 17.55 -19.59 4.21
CA ILE A 72 16.67 -20.78 4.14
C ILE A 72 17.27 -21.81 3.18
N ARG A 73 17.61 -21.39 1.95
CA ARG A 73 18.21 -22.27 0.94
C ARG A 73 19.58 -22.77 1.39
N GLY A 74 20.33 -21.90 2.06
CA GLY A 74 21.68 -22.15 2.53
C GLY A 74 22.72 -22.31 1.43
N GLY A 75 23.83 -22.97 1.77
CA GLY A 75 25.04 -23.07 0.96
C GLY A 75 25.22 -24.41 0.24
N PRO A 76 26.44 -24.75 -0.22
CA PRO A 76 26.73 -26.10 -0.69
C PRO A 76 26.64 -27.11 0.46
N GLY A 77 25.85 -28.17 0.26
CA GLY A 77 25.67 -29.23 1.24
C GLY A 77 26.73 -30.32 1.16
N ASP A 78 26.80 -31.16 2.19
CA ASP A 78 27.52 -32.43 2.15
C ASP A 78 26.59 -33.55 2.65
N PRO A 79 25.79 -34.15 1.74
CA PRO A 79 24.87 -35.22 2.08
C PRO A 79 25.58 -36.44 2.67
N ALA A 80 26.84 -36.70 2.28
CA ALA A 80 27.63 -37.83 2.76
C ALA A 80 28.06 -37.65 4.22
N ALA A 81 28.27 -36.41 4.67
CA ALA A 81 28.54 -36.05 6.06
C ALA A 81 27.26 -35.76 6.89
N GLY A 82 26.06 -36.00 6.33
CA GLY A 82 24.78 -35.70 7.00
C GLY A 82 24.54 -34.21 7.22
N ARG A 83 25.27 -33.32 6.53
CA ARG A 83 25.09 -31.87 6.60
C ARG A 83 24.12 -31.42 5.52
N CYS A 84 22.88 -31.16 5.94
CA CYS A 84 21.89 -30.53 5.08
C CYS A 84 22.28 -29.05 4.85
N PRO A 85 22.29 -28.56 3.60
CA PRO A 85 22.66 -27.18 3.30
C PRO A 85 21.68 -26.14 3.83
N GLU A 86 20.39 -26.50 3.98
CA GLU A 86 19.30 -25.58 4.29
C GLU A 86 19.30 -25.10 5.75
N LEU A 87 18.54 -24.03 6.01
CA LEU A 87 18.30 -23.45 7.35
C LEU A 87 19.61 -23.05 8.08
N GLN A 88 20.39 -22.17 7.46
CA GLN A 88 21.60 -21.59 8.07
C GLN A 88 21.30 -20.68 9.28
N ALA A 89 20.02 -20.36 9.51
CA ALA A 89 19.53 -19.68 10.71
C ALA A 89 18.34 -20.46 11.30
N ALA A 90 18.08 -20.26 12.59
CA ALA A 90 17.00 -20.93 13.33
C ALA A 90 15.61 -20.42 12.93
N GLN A 91 15.17 -20.76 11.72
CA GLN A 91 13.90 -20.34 11.13
C GLN A 91 12.85 -21.45 11.23
N LEU A 92 11.58 -21.08 11.39
CA LEU A 92 10.45 -21.97 11.24
C LEU A 92 9.81 -21.74 9.87
N LEU A 93 9.72 -22.78 9.05
CA LEU A 93 8.98 -22.78 7.80
C LEU A 93 7.74 -23.65 7.91
N LEU A 94 6.62 -23.09 7.48
CA LEU A 94 5.38 -23.80 7.23
C LEU A 94 5.17 -23.87 5.72
N ALA A 95 5.15 -25.07 5.16
CA ALA A 95 4.96 -25.30 3.73
C ALA A 95 3.82 -26.29 3.50
N SER A 96 3.07 -26.11 2.42
CA SER A 96 2.07 -27.07 2.00
C SER A 96 1.95 -27.09 0.49
N ALA A 97 1.78 -28.28 -0.07
CA ALA A 97 1.51 -28.49 -1.48
C ALA A 97 0.12 -27.97 -1.91
N ALA A 98 -0.84 -27.94 -0.97
CA ALA A 98 -2.24 -27.60 -1.26
C ALA A 98 -2.68 -26.26 -0.63
N GLY A 99 -2.24 -25.96 0.60
CA GLY A 99 -2.60 -24.71 1.28
C GLY A 99 -2.41 -24.76 2.79
N ILE A 100 -2.49 -23.59 3.43
CA ILE A 100 -2.35 -23.45 4.88
C ILE A 100 -3.60 -22.74 5.41
N ALA A 101 -4.27 -23.35 6.39
CA ALA A 101 -5.39 -22.76 7.11
C ALA A 101 -5.00 -22.53 8.58
N ALA A 102 -5.22 -21.32 9.09
CA ALA A 102 -5.02 -20.96 10.48
C ALA A 102 -6.34 -20.41 11.05
N THR A 103 -6.93 -21.10 12.01
CA THR A 103 -8.26 -20.75 12.56
C THR A 103 -8.25 -20.83 14.07
N THR A 104 -9.02 -19.97 14.73
CA THR A 104 -9.23 -19.99 16.18
C THR A 104 -10.53 -19.26 16.51
N PRO A 105 -11.32 -19.72 17.51
CA PRO A 105 -12.44 -18.93 18.04
C PRO A 105 -11.95 -17.72 18.86
N GLY A 106 -10.66 -17.69 19.22
CA GLY A 106 -10.04 -16.61 19.98
C GLY A 106 -9.24 -15.65 19.10
N ILE A 107 -8.10 -15.20 19.63
CA ILE A 107 -7.24 -14.21 18.96
C ILE A 107 -6.19 -14.94 18.10
N LEU A 108 -6.04 -14.50 16.84
CA LEU A 108 -4.87 -14.78 16.02
C LEU A 108 -3.93 -13.57 16.08
N HIS A 109 -2.71 -13.76 16.59
CA HIS A 109 -1.71 -12.70 16.72
C HIS A 109 -0.48 -13.02 15.87
N LEU A 110 -0.10 -12.09 14.99
CA LEU A 110 1.11 -12.15 14.18
C LEU A 110 1.99 -10.96 14.55
N GLN A 111 3.20 -11.23 15.04
CA GLN A 111 4.13 -10.21 15.46
C GLN A 111 5.52 -10.52 14.90
N ALA A 112 6.16 -9.49 14.37
CA ALA A 112 7.53 -9.53 13.89
C ALA A 112 8.31 -8.39 14.54
N GLY A 113 9.54 -8.65 14.97
CA GLY A 113 10.48 -7.59 15.41
C GLY A 113 11.11 -6.84 14.23
N GLY A 114 11.04 -7.43 13.03
CA GLY A 114 11.38 -6.80 11.75
C GLY A 114 10.14 -6.59 10.88
N PRO A 115 10.31 -6.43 9.55
CA PRO A 115 9.19 -6.23 8.63
C PRO A 115 8.20 -7.41 8.63
N LEU A 116 6.91 -7.10 8.54
CA LEU A 116 5.86 -8.06 8.22
C LEU A 116 5.57 -7.97 6.72
N ALA A 117 5.93 -9.00 5.95
CA ALA A 117 5.67 -9.06 4.51
C ALA A 117 4.58 -10.08 4.20
N LEU A 118 3.55 -9.65 3.46
CA LEU A 118 2.49 -10.50 2.92
C LEU A 118 2.53 -10.38 1.39
N THR A 119 2.85 -11.48 0.71
CA THR A 119 2.96 -11.54 -0.75
C THR A 119 2.01 -12.59 -1.30
N SER A 120 1.28 -12.26 -2.35
CA SER A 120 0.34 -13.15 -3.03
C SER A 120 0.49 -13.00 -4.53
N GLU A 121 0.55 -14.13 -5.25
CA GLU A 121 0.55 -14.15 -6.73
C GLU A 121 -0.85 -13.85 -7.29
N GLY A 122 -1.89 -14.24 -6.55
CA GLY A 122 -3.28 -13.86 -6.81
C GLY A 122 -3.72 -12.65 -5.99
N PRO A 123 -5.02 -12.31 -6.00
CA PRO A 123 -5.56 -11.22 -5.19
C PRO A 123 -5.35 -11.44 -3.69
N ALA A 124 -4.86 -10.42 -2.97
CA ALA A 124 -4.91 -10.39 -1.51
C ALA A 124 -6.24 -9.80 -1.05
N SER A 125 -6.98 -10.53 -0.21
CA SER A 125 -8.28 -10.10 0.32
C SER A 125 -8.23 -9.96 1.84
N PHE A 126 -8.71 -8.82 2.33
CA PHE A 126 -8.89 -8.56 3.76
C PHE A 126 -10.35 -8.24 3.99
N SER A 127 -10.99 -8.96 4.92
CA SER A 127 -12.40 -8.75 5.26
C SER A 127 -12.57 -8.80 6.77
N ALA A 128 -13.36 -7.88 7.30
CA ALA A 128 -13.67 -7.80 8.72
C ALA A 128 -15.16 -7.53 8.89
N LEU A 129 -15.81 -8.26 9.79
CA LEU A 129 -17.25 -8.11 10.04
C LEU A 129 -17.60 -6.71 10.58
N ARG A 130 -16.69 -6.10 11.35
CA ARG A 130 -16.93 -4.81 12.01
C ARG A 130 -16.13 -3.68 11.38
N ARG A 131 -14.83 -3.65 11.61
CA ARG A 131 -13.95 -2.54 11.19
C ARG A 131 -12.60 -3.10 10.77
N LEU A 132 -12.03 -2.54 9.71
CA LEU A 132 -10.63 -2.67 9.38
C LEU A 132 -9.90 -1.46 9.97
N LEU A 133 -8.95 -1.69 10.88
CA LEU A 133 -8.20 -0.63 11.55
C LEU A 133 -6.74 -0.70 11.10
N VAL A 134 -6.22 0.41 10.59
CA VAL A 134 -4.83 0.54 10.14
C VAL A 134 -4.25 1.77 10.80
N ALA A 135 -3.15 1.59 11.55
CA ALA A 135 -2.42 2.67 12.18
C ALA A 135 -0.93 2.44 11.97
N ALA A 136 -0.22 3.49 11.54
CA ALA A 136 1.21 3.48 11.33
C ALA A 136 1.80 4.74 11.96
N ARG A 137 2.98 4.60 12.58
CA ARG A 137 3.67 5.71 13.25
C ARG A 137 4.27 6.71 12.26
N GLU A 138 4.79 6.22 11.14
CA GLU A 138 5.54 7.02 10.17
C GLU A 138 4.72 7.37 8.94
N GLY A 139 3.95 6.42 8.40
CA GLY A 139 3.06 6.71 7.28
C GLY A 139 2.37 5.48 6.71
N VAL A 140 1.44 5.74 5.79
CA VAL A 140 0.78 4.73 4.97
C VAL A 140 1.00 5.11 3.49
N ARG A 141 1.46 4.16 2.69
CA ARG A 141 1.65 4.31 1.23
C ARG A 141 0.82 3.26 0.51
N LEU A 142 0.05 3.67 -0.48
CA LEU A 142 -0.81 2.80 -1.29
C LEU A 142 -0.52 3.04 -2.76
N PHE A 143 -0.24 1.98 -3.50
CA PHE A 143 0.15 2.05 -4.90
C PHE A 143 -0.58 0.98 -5.71
N ALA A 144 -1.07 1.37 -6.89
CA ALA A 144 -1.71 0.48 -7.84
C ALA A 144 -1.10 0.71 -9.23
N LEU A 145 -0.57 -0.34 -9.85
CA LEU A 145 0.22 -0.23 -11.08
C LEU A 145 -0.62 -0.03 -12.36
N ARG A 146 -1.75 -0.75 -12.51
CA ARG A 146 -2.48 -0.82 -13.79
C ARG A 146 -3.93 -0.33 -13.74
N HIS A 147 -4.69 -0.71 -12.72
CA HIS A 147 -6.16 -0.53 -12.73
C HIS A 147 -6.65 0.57 -11.76
N GLY A 148 -5.75 1.41 -11.27
CA GLY A 148 -6.07 2.51 -10.37
C GLY A 148 -6.56 2.06 -8.99
N MET A 149 -7.17 2.99 -8.24
CA MET A 149 -7.70 2.78 -6.90
C MET A 149 -9.16 3.21 -6.82
N ARG A 150 -9.95 2.55 -5.97
CA ARG A 150 -11.35 2.90 -5.69
C ARG A 150 -11.55 3.01 -4.19
N TRP A 151 -12.14 4.12 -3.76
CA TRP A 151 -12.44 4.42 -2.37
C TRP A 151 -13.93 4.73 -2.28
N ILE A 152 -14.72 3.77 -1.79
CA ILE A 152 -16.18 3.82 -1.85
C ILE A 152 -16.74 3.53 -0.45
N ALA A 153 -17.56 4.44 0.06
CA ALA A 153 -18.44 4.16 1.20
C ALA A 153 -19.87 3.98 0.69
N ALA A 154 -20.44 2.79 0.86
CA ALA A 154 -21.83 2.51 0.45
C ALA A 154 -22.84 3.31 1.28
N SER A 155 -22.49 3.63 2.53
CA SER A 155 -23.25 4.46 3.44
C SER A 155 -22.29 5.20 4.37
N GLY A 156 -22.68 6.38 4.83
CA GLY A 156 -21.83 7.22 5.69
C GLY A 156 -20.82 8.03 4.90
N ALA A 157 -20.08 8.90 5.60
CA ALA A 157 -19.16 9.86 5.00
C ALA A 157 -17.76 9.28 4.79
N VAL A 158 -17.11 9.69 3.69
CA VAL A 158 -15.66 9.56 3.51
C VAL A 158 -15.01 10.86 3.98
N ARG A 159 -14.05 10.75 4.91
CA ARG A 159 -13.32 11.91 5.47
C ARG A 159 -11.83 11.75 5.17
N VAL A 160 -11.26 12.76 4.50
CA VAL A 160 -9.83 12.84 4.17
C VAL A 160 -9.29 14.11 4.80
N GLU A 161 -8.30 13.98 5.68
CA GLU A 161 -7.75 15.12 6.44
C GLU A 161 -6.24 15.04 6.58
N ALA A 162 -5.60 16.20 6.44
CA ALA A 162 -4.23 16.42 6.88
C ALA A 162 -4.26 17.50 7.97
N ARG A 163 -3.88 17.15 9.21
CA ARG A 163 -3.99 18.06 10.37
C ARG A 163 -2.81 19.01 10.52
N ALA A 164 -1.63 18.58 10.08
CA ALA A 164 -0.39 19.34 10.13
C ALA A 164 0.31 19.40 8.77
N GLY A 165 -0.35 18.90 7.72
CA GLY A 165 0.21 18.81 6.37
C GLY A 165 -0.80 19.25 5.31
N ALA A 166 -0.41 19.11 4.05
CA ALA A 166 -1.26 19.44 2.91
C ALA A 166 -1.98 18.21 2.36
N ILE A 167 -3.09 18.45 1.65
CA ILE A 167 -3.74 17.46 0.78
C ILE A 167 -3.44 17.87 -0.66
N GLY A 168 -2.84 16.97 -1.43
CA GLY A 168 -2.64 17.12 -2.88
C GLY A 168 -3.59 16.21 -3.65
N LEU A 169 -4.21 16.73 -4.71
CA LEU A 169 -5.06 15.98 -5.64
C LEU A 169 -4.60 16.29 -7.06
N GLU A 170 -3.94 15.32 -7.69
CA GLU A 170 -3.33 15.48 -9.01
C GLU A 170 -3.81 14.38 -9.96
N ALA A 171 -4.10 14.77 -11.21
CA ALA A 171 -4.44 13.84 -12.27
C ALA A 171 -3.85 14.31 -13.60
N ARG A 172 -3.35 13.37 -14.41
CA ARG A 172 -3.02 13.65 -15.83
C ARG A 172 -4.28 13.89 -16.67
N GLY A 173 -5.38 13.24 -16.28
CA GLY A 173 -6.70 13.45 -16.87
C GLY A 173 -7.50 14.49 -16.10
N ALA A 174 -8.82 14.48 -16.28
CA ALA A 174 -9.72 15.39 -15.59
C ALA A 174 -9.85 15.05 -14.09
N VAL A 175 -9.97 16.09 -13.27
CA VAL A 175 -10.46 16.01 -11.89
C VAL A 175 -11.93 16.45 -11.88
N ARG A 176 -12.82 15.62 -11.33
CA ARG A 176 -14.26 15.93 -11.22
C ARG A 176 -14.68 15.92 -9.75
N ILE A 177 -15.23 17.04 -9.30
CA ILE A 177 -15.85 17.20 -7.97
C ILE A 177 -17.33 17.48 -8.20
N THR A 178 -18.21 16.65 -7.65
CA THR A 178 -19.65 16.74 -7.90
C THR A 178 -20.43 16.42 -6.64
N SER A 179 -21.37 17.29 -6.30
CA SER A 179 -22.44 17.01 -5.34
C SER A 179 -23.73 16.85 -6.14
N SER A 180 -24.44 15.73 -5.96
CA SER A 180 -25.63 15.42 -6.76
C SER A 180 -26.92 16.00 -6.17
N THR A 181 -26.94 16.22 -4.85
CA THR A 181 -28.16 16.60 -4.11
C THR A 181 -27.95 17.77 -3.14
N ALA A 182 -26.70 18.20 -2.95
CA ALA A 182 -26.33 19.22 -1.97
C ALA A 182 -25.30 20.19 -2.57
N ASP A 183 -24.43 20.75 -1.74
CA ASP A 183 -23.47 21.79 -2.11
C ASP A 183 -22.03 21.27 -2.20
N ILE A 184 -21.17 22.10 -2.80
CA ILE A 184 -19.71 22.00 -2.76
C ILE A 184 -19.22 23.24 -2.02
N ARG A 185 -18.55 23.04 -0.88
CA ARG A 185 -17.98 24.13 -0.08
C ARG A 185 -16.47 24.12 -0.19
N ILE A 186 -15.90 25.23 -0.65
CA ILE A 186 -14.46 25.47 -0.71
C ILE A 186 -14.20 26.71 0.13
N ALA A 187 -13.42 26.56 1.20
CA ALA A 187 -13.10 27.64 2.12
C ALA A 187 -11.60 27.63 2.39
N ALA A 188 -10.98 28.80 2.36
CA ALA A 188 -9.59 28.98 2.74
C ALA A 188 -9.44 30.31 3.50
N PRO A 189 -8.71 30.35 4.62
CA PRO A 189 -8.55 31.56 5.41
C PRO A 189 -7.61 32.59 4.78
N LYS A 190 -6.84 32.20 3.75
CA LYS A 190 -5.86 33.06 3.09
C LYS A 190 -6.28 33.44 1.68
N CYS A 191 -6.44 32.45 0.81
CA CYS A 191 -6.72 32.67 -0.60
C CYS A 191 -7.31 31.41 -1.25
N ILE A 192 -8.22 31.59 -2.21
CA ILE A 192 -8.68 30.57 -3.16
C ILE A 192 -8.31 31.04 -4.57
N VAL A 193 -7.65 30.17 -5.33
CA VAL A 193 -7.30 30.43 -6.74
C VAL A 193 -7.91 29.35 -7.62
N VAL A 194 -8.62 29.77 -8.67
CA VAL A 194 -9.16 28.91 -9.72
C VAL A 194 -8.56 29.37 -11.04
N ASN A 195 -7.78 28.52 -11.70
CA ASN A 195 -7.04 28.88 -12.91
C ASN A 195 -7.20 27.84 -14.03
N GLY A 196 -7.16 28.31 -15.28
CA GLY A 196 -7.21 27.45 -16.47
C GLY A 196 -6.99 28.24 -17.76
N GLY A 197 -6.13 27.72 -18.66
CA GLY A 197 -5.91 28.31 -19.99
C GLY A 197 -5.45 29.78 -19.97
N GLY A 198 -4.70 30.19 -18.94
CA GLY A 198 -4.27 31.58 -18.75
C GLY A 198 -5.31 32.52 -18.13
N SER A 199 -6.54 32.04 -17.90
CA SER A 199 -7.56 32.78 -17.15
C SER A 199 -7.58 32.35 -15.68
N PHE A 200 -7.99 33.23 -14.77
CA PHE A 200 -8.05 32.93 -13.35
C PHE A 200 -9.11 33.73 -12.60
N SER A 201 -9.45 33.25 -11.42
CA SER A 201 -10.19 33.96 -10.37
C SER A 201 -9.48 33.74 -9.04
N GLU A 202 -9.18 34.83 -8.35
CA GLU A 202 -8.52 34.83 -7.05
C GLU A 202 -9.42 35.51 -6.01
N TRP A 203 -9.59 34.86 -4.86
CA TRP A 203 -10.40 35.34 -3.74
C TRP A 203 -9.53 35.42 -2.49
N SER A 204 -9.25 36.62 -2.00
CA SER A 204 -8.40 36.86 -0.83
C SER A 204 -8.91 38.03 0.02
N ASN A 205 -8.21 38.35 1.11
CA ASN A 205 -8.52 39.53 1.94
C ASN A 205 -8.29 40.86 1.20
N GLU A 206 -7.55 40.88 0.10
CA GLU A 206 -7.37 42.07 -0.73
C GLU A 206 -8.54 42.32 -1.67
N GLY A 207 -9.39 41.31 -1.89
CA GLY A 207 -10.59 41.38 -2.70
C GLY A 207 -10.76 40.18 -3.63
N ILE A 208 -11.53 40.39 -4.69
CA ILE A 208 -11.77 39.41 -5.75
C ILE A 208 -11.15 39.93 -7.05
N VAL A 209 -10.24 39.15 -7.64
CA VAL A 209 -9.57 39.47 -8.90
C VAL A 209 -9.92 38.43 -9.96
N HIS A 210 -10.43 38.88 -11.09
CA HIS A 210 -10.65 38.06 -12.28
C HIS A 210 -9.73 38.54 -13.39
N GLY A 211 -9.02 37.62 -14.06
CA GLY A 211 -8.12 37.94 -15.17
C GLY A 211 -8.29 36.97 -16.32
N THR A 212 -8.27 37.48 -17.55
CA THR A 212 -8.25 36.67 -18.77
C THR A 212 -7.57 37.43 -19.91
N PRO A 213 -6.75 36.77 -20.75
CA PRO A 213 -6.24 37.37 -22.00
C PRO A 213 -7.30 37.39 -23.11
N GLY A 214 -8.41 36.67 -22.92
CA GLY A 214 -9.48 36.53 -23.90
C GLY A 214 -10.68 37.43 -23.62
N ARG A 215 -11.81 37.09 -24.24
CA ARG A 215 -13.09 37.75 -24.02
C ARG A 215 -13.71 37.29 -22.70
N TRP A 216 -14.09 38.22 -21.83
CA TRP A 216 -14.95 37.97 -20.67
C TRP A 216 -16.41 38.24 -21.04
N VAL A 217 -17.30 37.28 -20.80
CA VAL A 217 -18.74 37.39 -21.09
C VAL A 217 -19.52 36.96 -19.86
N GLU A 218 -20.42 37.82 -19.41
CA GLU A 218 -21.33 37.55 -18.31
C GLU A 218 -22.77 37.54 -18.83
N HIS A 219 -23.52 36.49 -18.50
CA HIS A 219 -24.93 36.36 -18.82
C HIS A 219 -25.73 36.32 -17.53
N ALA A 220 -26.55 37.35 -17.29
CA ALA A 220 -27.36 37.46 -16.08
C ALA A 220 -28.75 38.02 -16.39
N ALA A 221 -29.77 37.51 -15.69
CA ALA A 221 -31.12 38.08 -15.73
C ALA A 221 -31.21 39.42 -14.94
N SER A 222 -30.32 39.62 -13.96
CA SER A 222 -30.16 40.84 -13.18
C SER A 222 -28.72 40.93 -12.67
N HIS A 223 -28.14 42.13 -12.68
CA HIS A 223 -26.79 42.38 -12.17
C HIS A 223 -26.79 43.69 -11.37
N VAL A 224 -26.60 43.58 -10.05
CA VAL A 224 -26.73 44.71 -9.11
C VAL A 224 -25.49 44.77 -8.23
N LYS A 225 -24.95 45.98 -8.01
CA LYS A 225 -23.80 46.22 -7.13
C LYS A 225 -24.27 46.94 -5.85
N THR A 226 -24.53 46.20 -4.78
CA THR A 226 -25.13 46.71 -3.53
C THR A 226 -24.13 47.09 -2.43
N GLY A 227 -22.86 47.33 -2.76
CA GLY A 227 -21.81 47.51 -1.75
C GLY A 227 -21.42 46.19 -1.05
N PRO A 228 -20.45 46.21 -0.13
CA PRO A 228 -19.88 45.00 0.46
C PRO A 228 -20.85 44.32 1.45
N VAL A 229 -20.86 42.97 1.43
CA VAL A 229 -21.58 42.11 2.38
C VAL A 229 -20.56 41.15 3.02
N GLY A 230 -20.70 40.88 4.32
CA GLY A 230 -19.80 40.00 5.08
C GLY A 230 -19.88 38.53 4.64
N PRO A 231 -18.86 37.71 4.98
CA PRO A 231 -18.82 36.33 4.55
C PRO A 231 -19.92 35.49 5.22
N PRO A 232 -20.39 34.41 4.57
CA PRO A 232 -21.37 33.50 5.15
C PRO A 232 -20.82 32.65 6.33
N PHE A 233 -19.50 32.73 6.59
CA PHE A 233 -18.78 32.02 7.65
C PHE A 233 -17.63 32.87 8.21
#